data_AF-A0A059J7B8-F1
#
_entry.id   AF-A0A059J7B8-F1
#
_cell.length_a   1.000
_cell.length_b   1.000
_cell.length_c   1.000
_cell.angle_alpha   90.00
_cell.angle_beta   90.00
_cell.angle_gamma   90.00
#
_symmetry.space_group_name_H-M   'P 1'
#
loop_
_entity.id
_entity.type
_entity.pdbx_description
1 polymer ?
#
loop_
_entity_poly.entity_id
_entity_poly.type
_entity_poly.pdbx_seq_one_letter_code
_entity_poly.pdbx_strand_id
1 'polypeptide(L)'
;MPKTEISRPGMKLSIFPFLTGEEFSQACREFVRLVDGCDGQLESLGWTKTRFDETGAEPVLVVRKYTDSQSTVPTETKPVVGEKNANIEGEEDMEDLEDDPDALVRQPVSTRKCEVEYHVMLSPTYRVPVLYFFLPGGPPSGPNQLHNMYNSLVPTQFRSKLRDVGVMGGVSITNHSLTGIPVYFVHPCATSEALESVAGDKEQTTETYLLLWIGLVGNCVGLNIPLELVAQAGNS
;
A
#
# COMPACT_ATOMS: atom_id res chain seq x y z
N MET A 1 -27.18 32.81 -4.66
CA MET A 1 -25.85 33.45 -4.77
C MET A 1 -24.82 32.33 -4.84
N PRO A 2 -24.04 32.20 -5.92
CA PRO A 2 -22.95 31.24 -5.93
C PRO A 2 -21.86 31.75 -4.98
N LYS A 3 -21.39 30.89 -4.08
CA LYS A 3 -20.22 31.19 -3.26
C LYS A 3 -19.03 31.20 -4.21
N THR A 4 -18.40 32.35 -4.34
CA THR A 4 -17.11 32.49 -5.01
C THR A 4 -16.09 31.68 -4.21
N GLU A 5 -15.74 30.48 -4.67
CA GLU A 5 -14.58 29.76 -4.17
C GLU A 5 -13.35 30.56 -4.56
N ILE A 6 -12.76 31.22 -3.56
CA ILE A 6 -11.47 31.88 -3.71
C ILE A 6 -10.44 30.75 -3.72
N SER A 7 -10.01 30.33 -4.91
CA SER A 7 -8.83 29.49 -5.10
C SER A 7 -7.68 30.13 -4.34
N ARG A 8 -7.21 29.45 -3.29
CA ARG A 8 -6.06 29.89 -2.51
C ARG A 8 -4.83 29.31 -3.19
N PRO A 9 -3.94 30.12 -3.77
CA PRO A 9 -2.72 29.60 -4.35
C PRO A 9 -1.93 28.88 -3.26
N GLY A 10 -1.50 27.68 -3.59
CA GLY A 10 -0.78 26.80 -2.70
C GLY A 10 0.48 27.42 -2.09
N MET A 11 0.79 27.10 -0.84
CA MET A 11 2.00 27.61 -0.19
C MET A 11 3.24 27.01 -0.87
N LYS A 12 4.08 27.85 -1.48
CA LYS A 12 5.38 27.43 -2.03
C LYS A 12 6.27 26.87 -0.94
N LEU A 13 7.01 25.83 -1.30
CA LEU A 13 8.04 25.27 -0.42
C LEU A 13 9.29 26.15 -0.42
N SER A 14 9.89 26.32 0.75
CA SER A 14 11.08 27.13 0.97
C SER A 14 12.37 26.43 0.58
N ILE A 15 12.44 25.09 0.71
CA ILE A 15 13.68 24.31 0.58
C ILE A 15 13.49 22.96 -0.13
N PHE A 16 12.67 22.92 -1.20
CA PHE A 16 12.48 21.69 -2.00
C PHE A 16 13.83 21.06 -2.40
N PRO A 17 14.02 19.72 -2.26
CA PRO A 17 13.05 18.66 -1.98
C PRO A 17 12.74 18.42 -0.50
N PHE A 18 13.32 19.20 0.40
CA PHE A 18 13.14 19.06 1.84
C PHE A 18 11.90 19.82 2.33
N LEU A 19 11.43 19.46 3.52
CA LEU A 19 10.33 20.10 4.21
C LEU A 19 10.73 20.50 5.62
N THR A 20 10.38 21.71 6.03
CA THR A 20 10.23 22.10 7.44
C THR A 20 9.06 21.35 8.10
N GLY A 21 9.02 21.33 9.43
CA GLY A 21 7.90 20.75 10.16
C GLY A 21 6.56 21.43 9.83
N GLU A 22 6.57 22.75 9.65
CA GLU A 22 5.38 23.52 9.29
C GLU A 22 4.89 23.20 7.88
N GLU A 23 5.80 23.15 6.89
CA GLU A 23 5.46 22.76 5.51
C GLU A 23 4.95 21.32 5.45
N PHE A 24 5.53 20.40 6.23
CA PHE A 24 5.02 19.03 6.31
C PHE A 24 3.61 18.98 6.88
N SER A 25 3.35 19.66 7.99
CA SER A 25 2.02 19.72 8.59
C SER A 25 1.00 20.37 7.66
N GLN A 26 1.40 21.45 6.96
CA GLN A 26 0.54 22.09 5.98
C GLN A 26 0.24 21.17 4.80
N ALA A 27 1.25 20.49 4.26
CA ALA A 27 1.07 19.52 3.19
C ALA A 27 0.13 18.37 3.61
N CYS A 28 0.24 17.89 4.85
CA CYS A 28 -0.66 16.86 5.37
C CYS A 28 -2.11 17.36 5.48
N ARG A 29 -2.34 18.59 5.93
CA ARG A 29 -3.68 19.19 5.98
C ARG A 29 -4.28 19.37 4.59
N GLU A 30 -3.50 19.86 3.64
CA GLU A 30 -3.94 19.98 2.25
C GLU A 30 -4.25 18.62 1.64
N PHE A 31 -3.42 17.61 1.91
CA PHE A 31 -3.68 16.26 1.44
C PHE A 31 -4.99 15.68 1.99
N VAL A 32 -5.28 15.86 3.28
CA VAL A 32 -6.57 15.48 3.88
C VAL A 32 -7.71 16.23 3.20
N ARG A 33 -7.58 17.55 2.99
CA ARG A 33 -8.59 18.37 2.30
C ARG A 33 -8.86 17.87 0.88
N LEU A 34 -7.83 17.48 0.14
CA LEU A 34 -7.96 16.91 -1.20
C LEU A 34 -8.73 15.59 -1.17
N VAL A 35 -8.41 14.70 -0.23
CA VAL A 35 -9.11 13.42 -0.04
C VAL A 35 -10.58 13.64 0.30
N ASP A 36 -10.88 14.55 1.24
CA ASP A 36 -12.24 14.89 1.64
C ASP A 36 -13.03 15.52 0.49
N GLY A 37 -12.37 16.28 -0.38
CA GLY A 37 -12.96 16.91 -1.56
C GLY A 37 -13.38 15.93 -2.67
N CYS A 38 -12.93 14.67 -2.63
CA CYS A 38 -13.27 13.66 -3.63
C CYS A 38 -14.60 12.93 -3.38
N ASP A 39 -15.42 13.34 -2.40
CA ASP A 39 -16.80 12.90 -2.14
C ASP A 39 -17.03 11.37 -2.30
N GLY A 40 -16.23 10.56 -1.60
CA GLY A 40 -16.37 9.10 -1.59
C GLY A 40 -15.89 8.35 -2.84
N GLN A 41 -15.45 9.05 -3.91
CA GLN A 41 -14.90 8.41 -5.12
C GLN A 41 -13.73 7.47 -4.80
N LEU A 42 -12.95 7.82 -3.77
CA LEU A 42 -11.76 7.08 -3.37
C LEU A 42 -12.08 5.76 -2.66
N GLU A 43 -13.27 5.59 -2.10
CA GLU A 43 -13.69 4.33 -1.46
C GLU A 43 -13.73 3.19 -2.48
N SER A 44 -14.19 3.49 -3.70
CA SER A 44 -14.20 2.53 -4.81
C SER A 44 -12.80 2.08 -5.23
N LEU A 45 -11.78 2.93 -4.97
CA LEU A 45 -10.36 2.67 -5.21
C LEU A 45 -9.65 2.09 -3.98
N GLY A 46 -10.42 1.73 -2.95
CA GLY A 46 -9.96 1.05 -1.75
C GLY A 46 -9.45 1.96 -0.65
N TRP A 47 -9.47 3.29 -0.79
CA TRP A 47 -9.10 4.21 0.28
C TRP A 47 -10.21 4.24 1.33
N THR A 48 -9.90 3.88 2.57
CA THR A 48 -10.92 3.75 3.63
C THR A 48 -10.80 4.83 4.68
N LYS A 49 -9.61 5.40 4.88
CA LYS A 49 -9.37 6.42 5.88
C LYS A 49 -8.14 7.23 5.53
N THR A 50 -8.25 8.55 5.66
CA THR A 50 -7.10 9.46 5.68
C THR A 50 -7.31 10.43 6.83
N ARG A 51 -6.30 10.63 7.66
CA ARG A 51 -6.34 11.64 8.74
C ARG A 51 -4.94 12.13 9.07
N PHE A 52 -4.86 13.37 9.51
CA PHE A 52 -3.63 13.94 10.05
C PHE A 52 -3.78 14.12 11.57
N ASP A 53 -2.80 13.61 12.33
CA ASP A 53 -2.74 13.75 13.78
C ASP A 53 -1.51 14.58 14.16
N GLU A 54 -1.76 15.77 14.69
CA GLU A 54 -0.75 16.71 15.18
C GLU A 54 -0.79 16.87 16.72
N THR A 55 -1.60 16.06 17.41
CA THR A 55 -1.78 16.14 18.86
C THR A 55 -0.72 15.36 19.65
N GLY A 56 -0.06 14.41 18.98
CA GLY A 56 0.99 13.58 19.54
C GLY A 56 2.37 14.25 19.61
N ALA A 57 3.37 13.48 20.01
CA ALA A 57 4.76 13.94 20.10
C ALA A 57 5.39 14.27 18.73
N GLU A 58 4.99 13.54 17.68
CA GLU A 58 5.40 13.79 16.30
C GLU A 58 4.15 13.81 15.41
N PRO A 59 4.01 14.79 14.50
CA PRO A 59 2.92 14.81 13.54
C PRO A 59 2.95 13.58 12.62
N VAL A 60 1.78 12.97 12.40
CA VAL A 60 1.64 11.77 11.57
C VAL A 60 0.42 11.86 10.67
N LEU A 61 0.63 11.62 9.37
CA LEU A 61 -0.44 11.38 8.41
C LEU A 61 -0.70 9.88 8.35
N VAL A 62 -1.93 9.48 8.65
CA VAL A 62 -2.39 8.10 8.63
C VAL A 62 -3.30 7.88 7.43
N VAL A 63 -2.96 6.89 6.61
CA VAL A 63 -3.76 6.46 5.47
C VAL A 63 -4.08 4.97 5.62
N ARG A 64 -5.31 4.56 5.33
CA ARG A 64 -5.71 3.16 5.21
C ARG A 64 -6.26 2.88 3.84
N LYS A 65 -5.82 1.75 3.27
CA LYS A 65 -6.21 1.35 1.91
C LYS A 65 -6.26 -0.16 1.78
N TYR A 66 -7.30 -0.65 1.13
CA TYR A 66 -7.38 -2.04 0.69
C TYR A 66 -6.42 -2.31 -0.46
N THR A 67 -5.74 -3.45 -0.35
CA THR A 67 -4.91 -4.05 -1.39
C THR A 67 -5.51 -5.40 -1.76
N ASP A 68 -5.41 -5.77 -3.04
CA ASP A 68 -5.86 -7.07 -3.50
C ASP A 68 -4.86 -8.13 -3.04
N SER A 69 -5.25 -8.94 -2.06
CA SER A 69 -4.47 -10.11 -1.65
C SER A 69 -4.97 -11.33 -2.41
N GLN A 70 -4.08 -12.00 -3.14
CA GLN A 70 -4.43 -13.26 -3.81
C GLN A 70 -4.57 -14.40 -2.80
N SER A 71 -5.55 -15.26 -3.05
CA SER A 71 -5.72 -16.55 -2.37
C SER A 71 -4.52 -17.45 -2.67
N THR A 72 -3.84 -17.94 -1.63
CA THR A 72 -3.05 -19.15 -1.75
C THR A 72 -4.04 -20.30 -1.95
N VAL A 73 -4.02 -20.95 -3.11
CA VAL A 73 -4.71 -22.24 -3.28
C VAL A 73 -4.26 -23.15 -2.14
N PRO A 74 -5.16 -23.72 -1.32
CA PRO A 74 -4.77 -24.73 -0.36
C PRO A 74 -4.14 -25.86 -1.15
N THR A 75 -2.84 -26.07 -0.99
CA THR A 75 -2.22 -27.29 -1.50
C THR A 75 -2.83 -28.41 -0.69
N GLU A 76 -3.72 -29.18 -1.29
CA GLU A 76 -4.26 -30.40 -0.69
C GLU A 76 -3.07 -31.32 -0.38
N THR A 77 -2.68 -31.33 0.90
CA THR A 77 -1.85 -32.38 1.47
C THR A 77 -2.61 -33.69 1.29
N LYS A 78 -2.21 -34.50 0.31
CA LYS A 78 -2.61 -35.91 0.24
C LYS A 78 -2.25 -36.57 1.58
N PRO A 79 -3.19 -37.23 2.27
CA PRO A 79 -2.86 -37.97 3.48
C PRO A 79 -2.00 -39.18 3.10
N VAL A 80 -0.81 -39.24 3.68
CA VAL A 80 -0.01 -40.46 3.76
C VAL A 80 -0.74 -41.40 4.72
N VAL A 81 -1.31 -42.49 4.20
CA VAL A 81 -1.65 -43.66 5.00
C VAL A 81 -0.99 -44.86 4.33
N GLY A 82 0.13 -45.29 4.90
CA GLY A 82 0.59 -46.65 4.75
C GLY A 82 -0.18 -47.53 5.73
N GLU A 83 -0.66 -48.68 5.26
CA GLU A 83 -0.23 -50.02 5.71
C GLU A 83 -1.24 -51.10 5.24
N LYS A 84 -0.77 -51.96 4.32
CA LYS A 84 -0.82 -53.44 4.33
C LYS A 84 -2.13 -54.18 4.75
N ASN A 85 -2.78 -54.83 3.76
CA ASN A 85 -2.84 -56.31 3.55
C ASN A 85 -4.22 -56.90 3.12
N ALA A 86 -4.13 -57.72 2.05
CA ALA A 86 -4.79 -59.00 1.75
C ALA A 86 -6.28 -59.12 1.30
N ASN A 87 -6.41 -59.61 0.06
CA ASN A 87 -7.43 -60.47 -0.56
C ASN A 87 -8.93 -60.10 -0.55
N ILE A 88 -9.53 -60.00 -1.75
CA ILE A 88 -10.55 -60.96 -2.28
C ILE A 88 -10.81 -60.62 -3.76
N GLU A 89 -10.86 -61.68 -4.59
CA GLU A 89 -11.24 -61.68 -6.01
C GLU A 89 -12.76 -61.50 -6.18
N GLY A 90 -13.19 -60.77 -7.21
CA GLY A 90 -14.59 -60.64 -7.62
C GLY A 90 -14.75 -59.65 -8.77
N GLU A 91 -15.06 -60.17 -9.96
CA GLU A 91 -15.27 -59.46 -11.22
C GLU A 91 -16.69 -58.82 -11.30
N GLU A 92 -16.84 -57.83 -12.19
CA GLU A 92 -18.08 -57.22 -12.73
C GLU A 92 -18.80 -56.27 -11.74
N ASP A 93 -19.06 -54.99 -12.03
CA ASP A 93 -19.74 -54.44 -13.21
C ASP A 93 -19.35 -52.94 -13.40
N MET A 94 -19.27 -52.52 -14.66
CA MET A 94 -18.90 -51.18 -15.10
C MET A 94 -20.16 -50.30 -15.16
N GLU A 95 -20.47 -49.58 -14.09
CA GLU A 95 -21.50 -48.53 -14.14
C GLU A 95 -20.87 -47.19 -14.56
N ASP A 96 -21.24 -46.80 -15.77
CA ASP A 96 -20.96 -45.55 -16.47
C ASP A 96 -21.49 -44.37 -15.63
N LEU A 97 -20.63 -43.75 -14.83
CA LEU A 97 -20.92 -42.43 -14.26
C LEU A 97 -20.61 -41.42 -15.36
N GLU A 98 -21.67 -40.95 -16.02
CA GLU A 98 -21.61 -39.79 -16.91
C GLU A 98 -20.95 -38.62 -16.18
N ASP A 99 -19.65 -38.45 -16.42
CA ASP A 99 -18.85 -37.32 -15.98
C ASP A 99 -19.30 -36.13 -16.84
N ASP A 100 -20.29 -35.38 -16.35
CA ASP A 100 -20.71 -34.10 -16.91
C ASP A 100 -19.52 -33.12 -16.80
N PRO A 101 -18.81 -32.82 -17.90
CA PRO A 101 -17.61 -31.99 -17.86
C PRO A 101 -17.94 -30.50 -17.67
N ASP A 102 -19.23 -30.13 -17.53
CA ASP A 102 -19.67 -28.74 -17.38
C ASP A 102 -20.00 -28.32 -15.93
N ALA A 103 -19.80 -29.20 -14.93
CA ALA A 103 -19.83 -28.81 -13.53
C ALA A 103 -18.50 -28.16 -13.07
N LEU A 104 -17.97 -27.21 -13.85
CA LEU A 104 -17.04 -26.20 -13.35
C LEU A 104 -17.81 -25.33 -12.34
N VAL A 105 -17.94 -25.82 -11.11
CA VAL A 105 -18.23 -24.97 -9.95
C VAL A 105 -17.11 -23.94 -9.93
N ARG A 106 -17.36 -22.79 -10.56
CA ARG A 106 -16.56 -21.59 -10.41
C ARG A 106 -16.67 -21.24 -8.95
N GLN A 107 -15.80 -21.83 -8.12
CA GLN A 107 -15.63 -21.38 -6.76
C GLN A 107 -15.40 -19.88 -6.87
N PRO A 108 -16.24 -19.04 -6.24
CA PRO A 108 -16.02 -17.61 -6.28
C PRO A 108 -14.61 -17.39 -5.75
N VAL A 109 -13.73 -16.89 -6.63
CA VAL A 109 -12.39 -16.48 -6.24
C VAL A 109 -12.60 -15.37 -5.22
N SER A 110 -12.60 -15.73 -3.94
CA SER A 110 -12.69 -14.76 -2.87
C SER A 110 -11.37 -14.00 -2.85
N THR A 111 -11.33 -12.88 -3.55
CA THR A 111 -10.25 -11.89 -3.42
C THR A 111 -10.31 -11.39 -1.99
N ARG A 112 -9.36 -11.81 -1.14
CA ARG A 112 -9.28 -11.31 0.23
C ARG A 112 -8.72 -9.89 0.14
N LYS A 113 -9.57 -8.90 0.43
CA LYS A 113 -9.11 -7.52 0.56
C LYS A 113 -8.29 -7.40 1.84
N CYS A 114 -7.08 -6.89 1.71
CA CYS A 114 -6.10 -6.71 2.78
C CYS A 114 -6.01 -5.21 3.08
N GLU A 115 -6.54 -4.77 4.23
CA GLU A 115 -6.44 -3.35 4.63
C GLU A 115 -5.05 -3.05 5.18
N VAL A 116 -4.30 -2.20 4.51
CA VAL A 116 -2.96 -1.77 4.93
C VAL A 116 -3.08 -0.40 5.57
N GLU A 117 -2.44 -0.23 6.72
CA GLU A 117 -2.33 1.06 7.40
C GLU A 117 -0.94 1.64 7.17
N TYR A 118 -0.88 2.88 6.70
CA TYR A 118 0.33 3.62 6.37
C TYR A 118 0.45 4.82 7.28
N HIS A 119 1.62 5.00 7.89
CA HIS A 119 1.98 6.17 8.66
C HIS A 119 3.10 6.93 7.93
N VAL A 120 2.81 8.18 7.61
CA VAL A 120 3.75 9.11 6.98
C VAL A 120 4.18 10.13 8.01
N MET A 121 5.49 10.26 8.21
CA MET A 121 6.08 11.14 9.22
C MET A 121 7.26 11.91 8.61
N LEU A 122 7.62 13.06 9.15
CA LEU A 122 8.79 13.80 8.67
C LEU A 122 10.07 13.24 9.30
N SER A 123 11.07 12.86 8.49
CA SER A 123 12.37 12.48 9.03
C SER A 123 13.12 13.70 9.58
N PRO A 124 13.57 13.70 10.85
CA PRO A 124 14.39 14.79 11.38
C PRO A 124 15.76 14.87 10.71
N THR A 125 16.32 13.72 10.29
CA THR A 125 17.65 13.63 9.67
C THR A 125 17.61 13.92 8.18
N TYR A 126 16.70 13.27 7.44
CA TYR A 126 16.64 13.39 5.98
C TYR A 126 15.78 14.57 5.52
N ARG A 127 14.95 15.14 6.41
CA ARG A 127 14.09 16.31 6.14
C ARG A 127 13.11 16.08 4.97
N VAL A 128 12.79 14.82 4.68
CA VAL A 128 11.75 14.36 3.73
C VAL A 128 10.80 13.41 4.46
N PRO A 129 9.58 13.16 3.96
CA PRO A 129 8.68 12.20 4.58
C PRO A 129 9.22 10.77 4.50
N VAL A 130 8.91 9.99 5.52
CA VAL A 130 9.20 8.56 5.65
C VAL A 130 7.91 7.77 5.78
N LEU A 131 7.91 6.55 5.24
CA LEU A 131 6.74 5.68 5.19
C LEU A 131 6.94 4.47 6.08
N TYR A 132 6.09 4.34 7.10
CA TYR A 132 5.90 3.12 7.86
C TYR A 132 4.57 2.48 7.45
N PHE A 133 4.47 1.16 7.48
CA PHE A 133 3.19 0.50 7.20
C PHE A 133 3.00 -0.83 7.92
N PHE A 134 1.74 -1.14 8.16
CA PHE A 134 1.27 -2.32 8.88
C PHE A 134 0.40 -3.17 7.97
N LEU A 135 0.71 -4.46 7.92
CA LEU A 135 -0.12 -5.43 7.21
C LEU A 135 -1.16 -6.06 8.15
N PRO A 136 -2.29 -6.55 7.61
CA PRO A 136 -3.17 -7.46 8.33
C PRO A 136 -2.39 -8.66 8.87
N GLY A 137 -2.55 -8.95 10.16
CA GLY A 137 -1.77 -9.97 10.85
C GLY A 137 -0.82 -9.42 11.91
N GLY A 138 -0.64 -8.10 11.97
CA GLY A 138 0.10 -7.42 13.03
C GLY A 138 1.58 -7.19 12.72
N PRO A 139 2.39 -6.88 13.74
CA PRO A 139 3.82 -6.55 13.57
C PRO A 139 4.62 -7.66 12.87
N PRO A 140 5.64 -7.31 12.07
CA PRO A 140 6.55 -8.27 11.47
C PRO A 140 7.16 -9.19 12.53
N SER A 141 6.89 -10.49 12.44
CA SER A 141 7.33 -11.53 13.37
C SER A 141 7.97 -12.75 12.67
N GLY A 142 9.25 -13.04 12.92
CA GLY A 142 9.92 -14.25 12.42
C GLY A 142 10.67 -14.12 11.07
N PRO A 143 11.33 -15.20 10.61
CA PRO A 143 12.44 -15.12 9.64
C PRO A 143 12.10 -14.85 8.17
N ASN A 144 10.85 -14.70 7.75
CA ASN A 144 10.49 -14.52 6.33
C ASN A 144 9.53 -13.35 6.07
N GLN A 145 9.48 -12.38 6.97
CA GLN A 145 8.39 -11.39 6.94
C GLN A 145 8.45 -10.43 5.76
N LEU A 146 9.64 -10.03 5.31
CA LEU A 146 9.77 -9.25 4.07
C LEU A 146 9.27 -10.02 2.84
N HIS A 147 9.47 -11.34 2.80
CA HIS A 147 8.96 -12.18 1.72
C HIS A 147 7.43 -12.28 1.76
N ASN A 148 6.87 -12.50 2.95
CA ASN A 148 5.41 -12.57 3.16
C ASN A 148 4.73 -11.24 2.80
N MET A 149 5.33 -10.13 3.23
CA MET A 149 4.88 -8.78 2.89
C MET A 149 4.82 -8.58 1.38
N TYR A 150 5.89 -8.95 0.68
CA TYR A 150 5.95 -8.84 -0.78
C TYR A 150 4.86 -9.65 -1.47
N ASN A 151 4.63 -10.89 -1.02
CA ASN A 151 3.55 -11.71 -1.55
C ASN A 151 2.16 -11.13 -1.25
N SER A 152 1.99 -10.39 -0.16
CA SER A 152 0.72 -9.76 0.17
C SER A 152 0.44 -8.49 -0.64
N LEU A 153 1.46 -7.66 -0.90
CA LEU A 153 1.29 -6.34 -1.51
C LEU A 153 1.49 -6.30 -3.02
N VAL A 154 2.34 -7.17 -3.56
CA VAL A 154 2.73 -7.12 -4.97
C VAL A 154 1.96 -8.19 -5.77
N PRO A 155 1.18 -7.79 -6.79
CA PRO A 155 0.52 -8.74 -7.67
C PRO A 155 1.54 -9.66 -8.35
N THR A 156 1.22 -10.95 -8.45
CA THR A 156 2.14 -12.01 -8.92
C THR A 156 2.82 -11.67 -10.24
N GLN A 157 2.13 -11.00 -11.17
CA GLN A 157 2.68 -10.59 -12.48
C GLN A 157 3.83 -9.57 -12.42
N PHE A 158 3.96 -8.83 -11.31
CA PHE A 158 5.01 -7.82 -11.13
C PHE A 158 6.13 -8.32 -10.20
N ARG A 159 6.00 -9.53 -9.65
CA ARG A 159 6.93 -10.07 -8.63
C ARG A 159 8.31 -10.48 -9.13
N SER A 160 8.46 -10.80 -10.41
CA SER A 160 9.77 -11.05 -11.01
C SER A 160 10.46 -9.73 -11.30
N LYS A 161 9.77 -8.84 -12.01
CA LYS A 161 10.26 -7.52 -12.41
C LYS A 161 10.68 -6.66 -11.20
N LEU A 162 9.87 -6.60 -10.14
CA LEU A 162 10.20 -5.78 -8.97
C LEU A 162 11.33 -6.36 -8.10
N ARG A 163 11.62 -7.66 -8.22
CA ARG A 163 12.77 -8.30 -7.57
C ARG A 163 14.07 -7.97 -8.30
N ASP A 164 14.01 -7.91 -9.63
CA ASP A 164 15.18 -7.67 -10.49
C ASP A 164 15.57 -6.17 -10.58
N VAL A 165 14.61 -5.25 -10.40
CA VAL A 165 14.82 -3.79 -10.56
C VAL A 165 15.39 -3.13 -9.29
N GLY A 166 15.65 -3.87 -8.20
CA GLY A 166 16.34 -3.32 -7.02
C GLY A 166 15.52 -2.34 -6.17
N VAL A 167 14.25 -2.05 -6.52
CA VAL A 167 13.28 -1.31 -5.67
C VAL A 167 13.05 -2.03 -4.33
N MET A 168 13.35 -3.33 -4.28
CA MET A 168 13.35 -4.15 -3.07
C MET A 168 14.40 -3.71 -2.03
N GLY A 169 15.43 -2.94 -2.41
CA GLY A 169 16.48 -2.47 -1.50
C GLY A 169 16.06 -1.36 -0.53
N GLY A 170 14.88 -0.77 -0.71
CA GLY A 170 14.38 0.32 0.13
C GLY A 170 13.53 -0.13 1.32
N VAL A 171 12.96 -1.35 1.30
CA VAL A 171 12.04 -1.80 2.35
C VAL A 171 12.77 -2.63 3.40
N SER A 172 12.58 -2.28 4.68
CA SER A 172 13.19 -2.94 5.83
C SER A 172 12.18 -3.10 6.97
N ILE A 173 12.59 -3.73 8.07
CA ILE A 173 11.83 -3.79 9.32
C ILE A 173 12.58 -2.95 10.35
N THR A 174 11.87 -2.07 11.03
CA THR A 174 12.40 -1.21 12.11
C THR A 174 11.37 -1.10 13.24
N ASN A 175 11.69 -0.35 14.29
CA ASN A 175 10.71 0.04 15.30
C ASN A 175 10.06 1.36 14.92
N HIS A 176 8.73 1.44 15.01
CA HIS A 176 7.97 2.65 14.72
C HIS A 176 8.33 3.76 15.73
N SER A 177 8.59 4.98 15.27
CA SER A 177 9.08 6.07 16.14
C SER A 177 8.12 6.42 17.29
N LEU A 178 6.81 6.49 17.02
CA LEU A 178 5.81 6.78 18.06
C LEU A 178 5.54 5.62 19.03
N THR A 179 5.38 4.40 18.53
CA THR A 179 4.82 3.27 19.31
C THR A 179 5.87 2.27 19.76
N GLY A 180 7.08 2.31 19.18
CA GLY A 180 8.18 1.39 19.48
C GLY A 180 7.98 -0.04 18.99
N ILE A 181 6.85 -0.37 18.34
CA ILE A 181 6.58 -1.72 17.84
C ILE A 181 7.29 -1.98 16.50
N PRO A 182 7.64 -3.24 16.18
CA PRO A 182 8.15 -3.59 14.86
C PRO A 182 7.17 -3.21 13.74
N VAL A 183 7.69 -2.65 12.65
CA VAL A 183 6.92 -2.16 11.52
C VAL A 183 7.73 -2.25 10.23
N TYR A 184 7.06 -2.38 9.08
CA TYR A 184 7.73 -2.25 7.79
C TYR A 184 8.03 -0.79 7.49
N PHE A 185 9.17 -0.52 6.86
CA PHE A 185 9.69 0.84 6.67
C PHE A 185 10.34 0.99 5.31
N VAL A 186 10.02 2.08 4.62
CA VAL A 186 10.70 2.48 3.37
C VAL A 186 11.79 3.50 3.70
N HIS A 187 13.04 3.15 3.41
CA HIS A 187 14.21 3.96 3.72
C HIS A 187 14.27 5.21 2.81
N PRO A 188 14.47 6.42 3.36
CA PRO A 188 14.37 7.67 2.61
C PRO A 188 15.67 8.10 1.89
N CYS A 189 16.73 7.28 1.88
CA CYS A 189 18.07 7.71 1.45
C CYS A 189 18.13 8.29 0.04
N ALA A 190 17.37 7.75 -0.90
CA ALA A 190 17.33 8.20 -2.28
C ALA A 190 16.12 9.11 -2.58
N THR A 191 15.30 9.43 -1.57
CA THR A 191 14.03 10.13 -1.78
C THR A 191 14.23 11.58 -2.25
N SER A 192 15.20 12.31 -1.71
CA SER A 192 15.45 13.70 -2.13
C SER A 192 15.89 13.80 -3.59
N GLU A 193 16.88 12.99 -4.00
CA GLU A 193 17.38 12.94 -5.38
C GLU A 193 16.27 12.53 -6.36
N ALA A 194 15.47 11.53 -5.99
CA ALA A 194 14.36 11.08 -6.82
C ALA A 194 13.23 12.13 -6.92
N LEU A 195 12.92 12.87 -5.84
CA LEU A 195 11.96 13.98 -5.88
C LEU A 195 12.43 15.09 -6.82
N GLU A 196 13.70 15.51 -6.73
CA GLU A 196 14.29 16.49 -7.64
C GLU A 196 14.22 16.03 -9.09
N SER A 197 14.60 14.78 -9.36
CA SER A 197 14.58 14.22 -10.71
C SER A 197 13.18 14.17 -11.32
N VAL A 198 12.14 13.86 -10.53
CA VAL A 198 10.76 13.73 -11.04
C VAL A 198 10.07 15.09 -11.13
N ALA A 199 10.35 16.02 -10.21
CA ALA A 199 9.81 17.38 -10.26
C ALA A 199 10.36 18.17 -11.45
N GLY A 200 11.64 17.98 -11.80
CA GLY A 200 12.32 18.80 -12.79
C GLY A 200 12.26 20.28 -12.42
N ASP A 201 11.96 21.14 -13.39
CA ASP A 201 11.84 22.60 -13.17
C ASP A 201 10.48 23.02 -12.59
N LYS A 202 9.58 22.07 -12.30
CA LYS A 202 8.26 22.39 -11.77
C LYS A 202 8.35 22.73 -10.30
N GLU A 203 7.89 23.93 -9.99
CA GLU A 203 7.78 24.38 -8.60
C GLU A 203 6.76 23.55 -7.82
N GLN A 204 7.14 23.16 -6.60
CA GLN A 204 6.31 22.36 -5.71
C GLN A 204 5.69 23.22 -4.62
N THR A 205 4.47 22.88 -4.25
CA THR A 205 3.72 23.53 -3.16
C THR A 205 3.33 22.49 -2.11
N THR A 206 2.79 22.95 -0.99
CA THR A 206 2.27 22.06 0.07
C THR A 206 1.18 21.10 -0.44
N GLU A 207 0.38 21.51 -1.42
CA GLU A 207 -0.73 20.75 -2.00
C GLU A 207 -0.23 19.65 -2.94
N THR A 208 0.86 19.90 -3.69
CA THR A 208 1.38 18.98 -4.70
C THR A 208 2.45 18.03 -4.18
N TYR A 209 3.18 18.43 -3.14
CA TYR A 209 4.34 17.67 -2.66
C TYR A 209 4.00 16.24 -2.22
N LEU A 210 2.96 16.06 -1.40
CA LEU A 210 2.60 14.71 -0.94
C LEU A 210 2.04 13.83 -2.06
N LEU A 211 1.38 14.40 -3.07
CA LEU A 211 0.96 13.65 -4.25
C LEU A 211 2.18 13.12 -5.02
N LEU A 212 3.18 13.98 -5.24
CA LEU A 212 4.43 13.61 -5.88
C LEU A 212 5.19 12.54 -5.06
N TRP A 213 5.37 12.78 -3.76
CA TRP A 213 6.09 11.88 -2.87
C TRP A 213 5.40 10.51 -2.73
N ILE A 214 4.08 10.45 -2.56
CA ILE A 214 3.36 9.17 -2.49
C ILE A 214 3.43 8.46 -3.86
N GLY A 215 3.30 9.19 -4.96
CA GLY A 215 3.47 8.61 -6.31
C GLY A 215 4.85 7.98 -6.52
N LEU A 216 5.89 8.54 -5.91
CA LEU A 216 7.25 8.02 -5.96
C LEU A 216 7.47 6.84 -5.00
N VAL A 217 7.11 7.00 -3.72
CA VAL A 217 7.47 6.07 -2.64
C VAL A 217 6.37 5.05 -2.37
N GLY A 218 5.10 5.47 -2.38
CA GLY A 218 3.97 4.62 -1.97
C GLY A 218 3.68 3.48 -2.95
N ASN A 219 3.95 3.66 -4.25
CA ASN A 219 3.67 2.66 -5.27
C ASN A 219 4.36 1.31 -5.03
N CYS A 220 5.56 1.30 -4.44
CA CYS A 220 6.29 0.04 -4.18
C CYS A 220 5.67 -0.81 -3.06
N VAL A 221 4.75 -0.23 -2.27
CA VAL A 221 4.09 -0.88 -1.13
C VAL A 221 2.56 -0.84 -1.24
N GLY A 222 2.00 -0.59 -2.42
CA GLY A 222 0.56 -0.65 -2.66
C GLY A 222 -0.21 0.63 -2.26
N LEU A 223 0.48 1.71 -1.91
CA LEU A 223 -0.10 3.04 -1.71
C LEU A 223 0.03 3.88 -2.98
N ASN A 224 -0.89 3.67 -3.91
CA ASN A 224 -0.95 4.42 -5.17
C ASN A 224 -1.86 5.66 -5.05
N ILE A 225 -1.48 6.78 -5.67
CA ILE A 225 -2.28 8.00 -5.76
C ILE A 225 -3.35 7.87 -6.86
N PRO A 226 -4.65 8.01 -6.52
CA PRO A 226 -5.74 8.12 -7.48
C PRO A 226 -5.62 9.36 -8.37
N LEU A 227 -6.07 9.27 -9.63
CA LEU A 227 -6.06 10.40 -10.57
C LEU A 227 -7.01 11.50 -10.12
N GLU A 228 -8.07 11.13 -9.39
CA GLU A 228 -9.07 12.02 -8.80
C GLU A 228 -8.42 13.00 -7.83
N LEU A 229 -7.44 12.56 -7.02
CA LEU A 229 -6.68 13.45 -6.13
C LEU A 229 -5.81 14.44 -6.91
N VAL A 230 -5.19 13.98 -8.00
CA VAL A 230 -4.36 14.83 -8.86
C VAL A 230 -5.21 15.87 -9.58
N ALA A 231 -6.38 15.46 -10.08
CA ALA A 231 -7.34 16.36 -10.72
C ALA A 231 -7.87 17.41 -9.72
N GLN A 232 -8.20 16.98 -8.49
CA GLN A 232 -8.68 17.88 -7.44
C GLN A 232 -7.62 18.92 -7.02
N ALA A 233 -6.35 18.52 -6.97
CA ALA A 233 -5.25 19.44 -6.70
C ALA A 233 -5.04 20.45 -7.83
N GLY A 234 -5.22 20.03 -9.09
CA GLY A 234 -5.15 20.93 -10.25
C GLY A 234 -6.29 21.95 -10.34
N ASN A 235 -7.40 21.70 -9.63
CA ASN A 235 -8.57 22.57 -9.58
C ASN A 235 -8.63 23.47 -8.33
N SER A 236 -7.69 23.32 -7.39
CA SER A 236 -7.65 24.06 -6.12
C SER A 236 -6.97 25.43 -6.25
#